data_AF-A0A832B9A4-F1
#
_entry.id   AF-A0A832B9A4-F1
#
_cell.length_a   1.000
_cell.length_b   1.000
_cell.length_c   1.000
_cell.angle_alpha   90.00
_cell.angle_beta   90.00
_cell.angle_gamma   90.00
#
_symmetry.space_group_name_H-M   'P 1'
#
loop_
_entity.id
_entity.type
_entity.pdbx_description
1 polymer ?
#
loop_
_entity_poly.entity_id
_entity_poly.type
_entity_poly.pdbx_seq_one_letter_code
_entity_poly.pdbx_strand_id
1 'polypeptide(L)'
;MNQATEQLKHHLAEIGHLHRAIALLDWDQQTYMPPGGARARAEQIGYLSGLAHARFISQDTLRLLEAAEQAAADADPESDEARLLANARRDFDHAVKIPAELAAEIAEHTSHAQQIWQTARRQKDFSLFAPALDRTLDLVRRVADLLGYPSEPYDALLDEYEPGIRTADVAAIFDQLKPALVEITRERSANRTIGPSNPFSGVFPAADQHKLTLRVVEAIGYDLSRGRQDTSAHPFTTNFSRDDVRITTRFDESRPDYALYSSMHEAGHALYEQGIPQEYDNTPLGA
;
A
#
# COMPACT_ATOMS: atom_id res chain seq x y z
N MET A 1 -21.81 -19.39 5.73
CA MET A 1 -22.20 -18.09 5.17
C MET A 1 -23.67 -18.06 4.83
N ASN A 2 -24.38 -17.11 5.41
CA ASN A 2 -25.80 -16.92 5.15
C ASN A 2 -26.03 -16.12 3.85
N GLN A 3 -27.27 -16.07 3.37
CA GLN A 3 -27.62 -15.40 2.12
C GLN A 3 -27.35 -13.89 2.14
N ALA A 4 -27.52 -13.22 3.28
CA ALA A 4 -27.28 -11.78 3.40
C ALA A 4 -25.78 -11.45 3.30
N THR A 5 -24.92 -12.25 3.92
CA THR A 5 -23.46 -12.13 3.79
C THR A 5 -23.00 -12.34 2.36
N GLU A 6 -23.56 -13.31 1.63
CA GLU A 6 -23.23 -13.50 0.21
C GLU A 6 -23.66 -12.32 -0.68
N GLN A 7 -24.80 -11.69 -0.38
CA GLN A 7 -25.23 -10.47 -1.07
C GLN A 7 -24.28 -9.29 -0.80
N LEU A 8 -23.86 -9.12 0.46
CA LEU A 8 -22.86 -8.12 0.81
C LEU A 8 -21.54 -8.38 0.08
N LYS A 9 -21.03 -9.62 0.10
CA LYS A 9 -19.79 -10.01 -0.61
C LYS A 9 -19.84 -9.69 -2.09
N HIS A 10 -20.95 -10.02 -2.76
CA HIS A 10 -21.12 -9.69 -4.18
C HIS A 10 -21.06 -8.17 -4.41
N HIS A 11 -21.73 -7.38 -3.56
CA HIS A 11 -21.69 -5.92 -3.67
C HIS A 11 -20.30 -5.33 -3.39
N LEU A 12 -19.58 -5.85 -2.38
CA LEU A 12 -18.20 -5.45 -2.08
C LEU A 12 -17.24 -5.85 -3.20
N ALA A 13 -17.45 -7.00 -3.85
CA ALA A 13 -16.64 -7.44 -4.97
C ALA A 13 -16.73 -6.49 -6.18
N GLU A 14 -17.91 -5.93 -6.46
CA GLU A 14 -18.06 -4.91 -7.51
C GLU A 14 -17.20 -3.66 -7.24
N ILE A 15 -17.09 -3.26 -5.96
CA ILE A 15 -16.20 -2.16 -5.53
C ILE A 15 -14.74 -2.59 -5.63
N GLY A 16 -14.42 -3.81 -5.20
CA GLY A 16 -13.10 -4.41 -5.32
C GLY A 16 -12.61 -4.41 -6.77
N HIS A 17 -13.45 -4.76 -7.74
CA HIS A 17 -13.10 -4.72 -9.15
C HIS A 17 -12.74 -3.31 -9.66
N LEU A 18 -13.40 -2.26 -9.14
CA LEU A 18 -13.00 -0.87 -9.44
C LEU A 18 -11.61 -0.57 -8.89
N HIS A 19 -11.30 -0.98 -7.65
CA HIS A 19 -9.97 -0.83 -7.07
C HIS A 19 -8.89 -1.62 -7.83
N ARG A 20 -9.19 -2.84 -8.29
CA ARG A 20 -8.25 -3.63 -9.12
C ARG A 20 -8.01 -2.97 -10.48
N ALA A 21 -9.02 -2.34 -11.08
CA ALA A 21 -8.85 -1.55 -12.30
C ALA A 21 -7.98 -0.30 -12.05
N ILE A 22 -8.18 0.41 -10.93
CA ILE A 22 -7.34 1.53 -10.52
C ILE A 22 -5.89 1.08 -10.32
N ALA A 23 -5.67 -0.03 -9.60
CA ALA A 23 -4.34 -0.59 -9.39
C ALA A 23 -3.64 -0.89 -10.73
N LEU A 24 -4.36 -1.37 -11.75
CA LEU A 24 -3.78 -1.65 -13.06
C LEU A 24 -3.37 -0.37 -13.78
N LEU A 25 -4.18 0.69 -13.66
CA LEU A 25 -3.86 2.01 -14.17
C LEU A 25 -2.63 2.60 -13.45
N ASP A 26 -2.49 2.41 -12.14
CA ASP A 26 -1.30 2.83 -11.39
C ASP A 26 -0.05 2.04 -11.78
N TRP A 27 -0.17 0.72 -11.93
CA TRP A 27 0.93 -0.12 -12.39
C TRP A 27 1.42 0.30 -13.78
N ASP A 28 0.50 0.50 -14.74
CA ASP A 28 0.85 0.94 -16.10
C ASP A 28 1.48 2.34 -16.08
N GLN A 29 0.99 3.24 -15.22
CA GLN A 29 1.54 4.60 -15.06
C GLN A 29 3.03 4.57 -14.70
N GLN A 30 3.46 3.57 -13.93
CA GLN A 30 4.81 3.45 -13.40
C GLN A 30 5.75 2.59 -14.26
N THR A 31 5.24 1.95 -15.32
CA THR A 31 5.97 0.95 -16.10
C THR A 31 5.95 1.24 -17.60
N TYR A 32 4.77 1.36 -18.21
CA TYR A 32 4.58 1.37 -19.66
C TYR A 32 3.97 2.66 -20.22
N MET A 33 3.33 3.48 -19.36
CA MET A 33 2.61 4.66 -19.80
C MET A 33 3.54 5.70 -20.47
N PRO A 34 3.20 6.19 -21.67
CA PRO A 34 3.92 7.30 -22.29
C PRO A 34 3.84 8.58 -21.43
N PRO A 35 4.90 9.43 -21.39
CA PRO A 35 4.91 10.63 -20.56
C PRO A 35 3.74 11.61 -20.80
N GLY A 36 3.23 11.69 -22.04
CA GLY A 36 2.09 12.54 -22.39
C GLY A 36 0.73 12.04 -21.86
N GLY A 37 0.66 10.82 -21.31
CA GLY A 37 -0.58 10.22 -20.80
C GLY A 37 -0.99 10.67 -19.39
N ALA A 38 -0.10 11.33 -18.64
CA ALA A 38 -0.25 11.59 -17.22
C ALA A 38 -1.57 12.30 -16.84
N ARG A 39 -1.99 13.32 -17.61
CA ARG A 39 -3.24 14.05 -17.32
C ARG A 39 -4.46 13.15 -17.46
N ALA A 40 -4.58 12.42 -18.57
CA ALA A 40 -5.71 11.54 -18.81
C ALA A 40 -5.75 10.38 -17.81
N ARG A 41 -4.57 9.84 -17.44
CA ARG A 41 -4.45 8.80 -16.42
C ARG A 41 -4.93 9.27 -15.04
N ALA A 42 -4.54 10.48 -14.64
CA ALA A 42 -5.01 11.08 -13.39
C ALA A 42 -6.54 11.27 -13.38
N GLU A 43 -7.13 11.72 -14.50
CA GLU A 43 -8.59 11.85 -14.65
C GLU A 43 -9.30 10.50 -14.54
N GLN A 44 -8.77 9.43 -15.16
CA GLN A 44 -9.32 8.08 -15.07
C GLN A 44 -9.29 7.54 -13.64
N ILE A 45 -8.14 7.62 -12.97
CA ILE A 45 -7.97 7.16 -11.59
C ILE A 45 -8.89 7.94 -10.65
N GLY A 46 -8.94 9.27 -10.77
CA GLY A 46 -9.79 10.12 -9.95
C GLY A 46 -11.27 9.80 -10.11
N TYR A 47 -11.75 9.62 -11.35
CA TYR A 47 -13.15 9.27 -11.61
C TYR A 47 -13.51 7.89 -11.03
N LEU A 48 -12.69 6.86 -11.27
CA LEU A 48 -12.94 5.52 -10.76
C LEU A 48 -12.87 5.47 -9.22
N SER A 49 -11.94 6.21 -8.61
CA SER A 49 -11.82 6.30 -7.15
C SER A 49 -13.05 6.95 -6.54
N GLY A 50 -13.54 8.05 -7.15
CA GLY A 50 -14.78 8.70 -6.72
C GLY A 50 -16.00 7.77 -6.86
N LEU A 51 -16.08 6.99 -7.95
CA LEU A 51 -17.15 6.01 -8.15
C LEU A 51 -17.10 4.88 -7.10
N ALA A 52 -15.91 4.33 -6.84
CA ALA A 52 -15.72 3.27 -5.86
C ALA A 52 -16.07 3.74 -4.45
N HIS A 53 -15.57 4.91 -4.05
CA HIS A 53 -15.86 5.51 -2.75
C HIS A 53 -17.36 5.83 -2.57
N ALA A 54 -17.98 6.51 -3.55
CA ALA A 54 -19.41 6.83 -3.50
C ALA A 54 -20.29 5.58 -3.40
N ARG A 55 -19.91 4.50 -4.09
CA ARG A 55 -20.59 3.21 -3.99
C ARG A 55 -20.39 2.58 -2.60
N PHE A 56 -19.18 2.62 -2.07
CA PHE A 56 -18.84 2.03 -0.77
C PHE A 56 -19.59 2.70 0.38
N ILE A 57 -19.64 4.04 0.44
CA ILE A 57 -20.35 4.78 1.50
C ILE A 57 -21.87 4.91 1.29
N SER A 58 -22.43 4.19 0.31
CA SER A 58 -23.84 4.31 -0.05
C SER A 58 -24.78 3.71 1.01
N GLN A 59 -26.02 4.18 1.03
CA GLN A 59 -27.10 3.61 1.85
C GLN A 59 -27.35 2.12 1.53
N ASP A 60 -27.12 1.72 0.28
CA ASP A 60 -27.24 0.32 -0.13
C ASP A 60 -26.17 -0.55 0.52
N THR A 61 -24.91 -0.09 0.59
CA THR A 61 -23.85 -0.79 1.31
C THR A 61 -24.21 -0.93 2.78
N LEU A 62 -24.63 0.16 3.43
CA LEU A 62 -25.02 0.15 4.85
C LEU A 62 -26.14 -0.87 5.10
N ARG A 63 -27.20 -0.84 4.29
CA ARG A 63 -28.34 -1.76 4.40
C ARG A 63 -27.91 -3.22 4.24
N LEU A 64 -27.03 -3.53 3.29
CA LEU A 64 -26.51 -4.88 3.07
C LEU A 64 -25.64 -5.34 4.25
N LEU A 65 -24.79 -4.44 4.75
CA LEU A 65 -23.91 -4.70 5.89
C LEU A 65 -24.71 -4.99 7.15
N GLU A 66 -25.67 -4.13 7.51
CA GLU A 66 -26.54 -4.32 8.69
C GLU A 66 -27.37 -5.61 8.59
N ALA A 67 -27.88 -5.94 7.39
CA ALA A 67 -28.61 -7.18 7.17
C ALA A 67 -27.73 -8.42 7.38
N ALA A 68 -26.47 -8.36 6.92
CA ALA A 68 -25.51 -9.46 7.09
C ALA A 68 -25.07 -9.59 8.56
N GLU A 69 -24.79 -8.48 9.25
CA GLU A 69 -24.49 -8.43 10.69
C GLU A 69 -25.65 -9.04 11.51
N GLN A 70 -26.89 -8.67 11.21
CA GLN A 70 -28.06 -9.21 11.91
C GLN A 70 -28.25 -10.72 11.66
N ALA A 71 -27.99 -11.19 10.44
CA ALA A 71 -28.12 -12.61 10.08
C ALA A 71 -26.98 -13.47 10.66
N ALA A 72 -25.83 -12.86 10.96
CA ALA A 72 -24.66 -13.51 11.55
C ALA A 72 -24.48 -13.23 13.05
N ALA A 73 -25.51 -12.71 13.74
CA ALA A 73 -25.40 -12.27 15.13
C ALA A 73 -24.94 -13.37 16.12
N ASP A 74 -25.30 -14.63 15.83
CA ASP A 74 -24.92 -15.80 16.64
C ASP A 74 -23.72 -16.58 16.07
N ALA A 75 -23.03 -16.03 15.06
CA ALA A 75 -21.85 -16.67 14.49
C ALA A 75 -20.67 -16.66 15.48
N ASP A 76 -19.78 -17.64 15.34
CA ASP A 76 -18.51 -17.64 16.06
C ASP A 76 -17.70 -16.37 15.69
N PRO A 77 -17.28 -15.53 16.65
CA PRO A 77 -16.50 -14.33 16.38
C PRO A 77 -15.19 -14.57 15.61
N GLU A 78 -14.63 -15.78 15.69
CA GLU A 78 -13.41 -16.16 14.97
C GLU A 78 -13.69 -16.84 13.63
N SER A 79 -14.95 -16.97 13.22
CA SER A 79 -15.30 -17.44 11.87
C SER A 79 -14.99 -16.39 10.80
N ASP A 80 -14.67 -16.86 9.60
CA ASP A 80 -14.45 -16.00 8.42
C ASP A 80 -15.62 -15.04 8.18
N GLU A 81 -16.85 -15.50 8.39
CA GLU A 81 -18.06 -14.67 8.25
C GLU A 81 -18.07 -13.51 9.25
N ALA A 82 -17.77 -13.77 10.52
CA ALA A 82 -17.70 -12.71 11.53
C ALA A 82 -16.53 -11.74 11.29
N ARG A 83 -15.35 -12.26 10.91
CA ARG A 83 -14.17 -11.43 10.61
C ARG A 83 -14.36 -10.55 9.38
N LEU A 84 -14.99 -11.07 8.33
CA LEU A 84 -15.34 -10.31 7.13
C LEU A 84 -16.24 -9.13 7.47
N LEU A 85 -17.28 -9.37 8.27
CA LEU A 85 -18.24 -8.34 8.67
C LEU A 85 -17.57 -7.28 9.56
N ALA A 86 -16.73 -7.69 10.51
CA ALA A 86 -15.98 -6.78 11.36
C ALA A 86 -15.05 -5.85 10.55
N ASN A 87 -14.31 -6.39 9.59
CA ASN A 87 -13.45 -5.59 8.70
C ASN A 87 -14.29 -4.66 7.81
N ALA A 88 -15.34 -5.18 7.16
CA ALA A 88 -16.22 -4.38 6.32
C ALA A 88 -16.87 -3.21 7.08
N ARG A 89 -17.30 -3.47 8.33
CA ARG A 89 -17.86 -2.46 9.22
C ARG A 89 -16.85 -1.39 9.57
N ARG A 90 -15.65 -1.79 10.01
CA ARG A 90 -14.58 -0.85 10.33
C ARG A 90 -14.28 0.05 9.14
N ASP A 91 -14.06 -0.53 7.97
CA ASP A 91 -13.72 0.20 6.76
C ASP A 91 -14.84 1.15 6.34
N PHE A 92 -16.09 0.71 6.42
CA PHE A 92 -17.26 1.54 6.14
C PHE A 92 -17.34 2.73 7.10
N ASP A 93 -17.25 2.48 8.41
CA ASP A 93 -17.34 3.49 9.46
C ASP A 93 -16.21 4.53 9.35
N HIS A 94 -15.02 4.13 8.89
CA HIS A 94 -13.92 5.04 8.61
C HIS A 94 -14.20 5.88 7.36
N ALA A 95 -14.61 5.22 6.26
CA ALA A 95 -14.87 5.89 4.99
C ALA A 95 -15.99 6.95 5.08
N VAL A 96 -17.07 6.70 5.84
CA VAL A 96 -18.18 7.66 6.00
C VAL A 96 -17.80 8.90 6.82
N LYS A 97 -16.76 8.83 7.66
CA LYS A 97 -16.33 9.96 8.49
C LYS A 97 -15.61 11.04 7.70
N ILE A 98 -15.14 10.73 6.49
CA ILE A 98 -14.39 11.67 5.65
C ILE A 98 -15.34 12.30 4.62
N PRO A 99 -15.64 13.61 4.72
CA PRO A 99 -16.51 14.27 3.75
C PRO A 99 -15.89 14.27 2.35
N ALA A 100 -16.74 14.18 1.32
CA ALA A 100 -16.32 14.17 -0.07
C ALA A 100 -15.49 15.41 -0.45
N GLU A 101 -15.82 16.58 0.12
CA GLU A 101 -15.07 17.81 -0.10
C GLU A 101 -13.65 17.74 0.47
N LEU A 102 -13.49 17.13 1.65
CA LEU A 102 -12.17 16.95 2.27
C LEU A 102 -11.34 15.92 1.51
N ALA A 103 -11.94 14.81 1.09
CA ALA A 103 -11.27 13.81 0.26
C ALA A 103 -10.78 14.42 -1.07
N ALA A 104 -11.61 15.23 -1.73
CA ALA A 104 -11.23 15.94 -2.95
C ALA A 104 -10.08 16.94 -2.71
N GLU A 105 -10.16 17.69 -1.61
CA GLU A 105 -9.11 18.64 -1.21
C GLU A 105 -7.77 17.93 -0.93
N ILE A 106 -7.78 16.79 -0.25
CA ILE A 106 -6.57 15.98 0.02
C ILE A 106 -5.98 15.46 -1.29
N ALA A 107 -6.81 14.96 -2.21
CA ALA A 107 -6.36 14.44 -3.49
C ALA A 107 -5.69 15.52 -4.36
N GLU A 108 -6.33 16.69 -4.48
CA GLU A 108 -5.77 17.83 -5.21
C GLU A 108 -4.45 18.30 -4.58
N HIS A 109 -4.45 18.51 -3.27
CA HIS A 109 -3.28 18.97 -2.54
C HIS A 109 -2.11 18.00 -2.68
N THR A 110 -2.35 16.70 -2.50
CA THR A 110 -1.29 15.66 -2.56
C THR A 110 -0.67 15.60 -3.96
N SER A 111 -1.49 15.71 -5.02
CA SER A 111 -1.00 15.75 -6.40
C SER A 111 -0.08 16.94 -6.65
N HIS A 112 -0.49 18.14 -6.24
CA HIS A 112 0.33 19.34 -6.37
C HIS A 112 1.59 19.30 -5.49
N ALA A 113 1.45 18.88 -4.23
CA ALA A 113 2.55 18.77 -3.28
C ALA A 113 3.65 17.81 -3.77
N GLN A 114 3.28 16.70 -4.43
CA GLN A 114 4.24 15.77 -5.02
C GLN A 114 5.10 16.44 -6.09
N GLN A 115 4.52 17.26 -6.97
CA GLN A 115 5.27 17.98 -8.02
C GLN A 115 6.24 19.02 -7.43
N ILE A 116 5.77 19.74 -6.41
CA ILE A 116 6.60 20.72 -5.66
C ILE A 116 7.76 19.99 -4.98
N TRP A 117 7.47 18.88 -4.28
CA TRP A 117 8.48 18.06 -3.60
C TRP A 117 9.55 17.53 -4.56
N GLN A 118 9.17 17.04 -5.74
CA GLN A 118 10.14 16.57 -6.73
C GLN A 118 11.11 17.68 -7.15
N THR A 119 10.62 18.91 -7.31
CA THR A 119 11.43 20.07 -7.65
C THR A 119 12.30 20.51 -6.47
N ALA A 120 11.72 20.65 -5.29
CA ALA A 120 12.43 20.95 -4.03
C ALA A 120 13.58 19.97 -3.77
N ARG A 121 13.34 18.66 -3.93
CA ARG A 121 14.36 17.62 -3.74
C ARG A 121 15.49 17.72 -4.76
N ARG A 122 15.18 17.95 -6.05
CA ARG A 122 16.21 18.16 -7.08
C ARG A 122 17.07 19.39 -6.80
N GLN A 123 16.45 20.46 -6.31
CA GLN A 123 17.14 21.72 -6.00
C GLN A 123 17.75 21.74 -4.60
N LYS A 124 17.46 20.73 -3.77
CA LYS A 124 17.83 20.67 -2.34
C LYS A 124 17.34 21.91 -1.56
N ASP A 125 16.17 22.42 -1.92
CA ASP A 125 15.58 23.60 -1.32
C ASP A 125 14.26 23.26 -0.62
N PHE A 126 14.31 23.17 0.71
CA PHE A 126 13.14 22.88 1.54
C PHE A 126 12.12 24.03 1.54
N SER A 127 12.55 25.28 1.33
CA SER A 127 11.65 26.44 1.38
C SER A 127 10.56 26.37 0.30
N LEU A 128 10.86 25.71 -0.82
CA LEU A 128 9.88 25.44 -1.88
C LEU A 128 8.78 24.48 -1.43
N PHE A 129 9.08 23.52 -0.55
CA PHE A 129 8.12 22.50 -0.11
C PHE A 129 7.43 22.82 1.22
N ALA A 130 8.06 23.63 2.07
CA ALA A 130 7.55 23.93 3.41
C ALA A 130 6.07 24.37 3.45
N PRO A 131 5.57 25.26 2.56
CA PRO A 131 4.15 25.63 2.54
C PRO A 131 3.22 24.46 2.18
N ALA A 132 3.63 23.61 1.24
CA ALA A 132 2.86 22.44 0.87
C ALA A 132 2.81 21.40 2.01
N LEU A 133 3.93 21.22 2.72
CA LEU A 133 3.99 20.36 3.89
C LEU A 133 3.10 20.86 5.03
N ASP A 134 3.10 22.16 5.31
CA ASP A 134 2.24 22.74 6.34
C ASP A 134 0.75 22.49 6.03
N ARG A 135 0.36 22.64 4.76
CA ARG A 135 -0.99 22.29 4.31
C ARG A 135 -1.28 20.79 4.45
N THR A 136 -0.32 19.92 4.15
CA THR A 136 -0.46 18.47 4.39
C THR A 136 -0.73 18.19 5.87
N LEU A 137 0.01 18.83 6.78
CA LEU A 137 -0.15 18.65 8.22
C LEU A 137 -1.54 19.10 8.72
N ASP A 138 -2.07 20.21 8.20
CA ASP A 138 -3.44 20.65 8.51
C ASP A 138 -4.48 19.61 8.07
N LEU A 139 -4.37 19.13 6.83
CA LEU A 139 -5.33 18.17 6.27
C LEU A 139 -5.32 16.83 7.01
N VAL A 140 -4.15 16.27 7.31
CA VAL A 140 -4.07 14.98 8.03
C VAL A 140 -4.53 15.11 9.49
N ARG A 141 -4.37 16.27 10.14
CA ARG A 141 -4.93 16.52 11.48
C ARG A 141 -6.45 16.57 11.46
N ARG A 142 -7.04 17.22 10.44
CA ARG A 142 -8.49 17.21 10.24
C ARG A 142 -9.02 15.80 10.04
N VAL A 143 -8.32 14.96 9.26
CA VAL A 143 -8.65 13.54 9.10
C VAL A 143 -8.59 12.80 10.43
N ALA A 144 -7.51 12.97 11.21
CA ALA A 144 -7.38 12.36 12.53
C ALA A 144 -8.54 12.72 13.47
N ASP A 145 -8.92 14.01 13.51
CA ASP A 145 -10.04 14.48 14.33
C ASP A 145 -11.39 13.90 13.88
N LEU A 146 -11.59 13.69 12.58
CA LEU A 146 -12.81 13.06 12.04
C LEU A 146 -12.86 11.56 12.33
N LEU A 147 -11.73 10.85 12.18
CA LEU A 147 -11.62 9.42 12.49
C LEU A 147 -11.84 9.17 13.98
N GLY A 148 -11.31 10.06 14.82
CA GLY A 148 -11.30 9.94 16.27
C GLY A 148 -10.19 9.02 16.76
N TYR A 149 -9.73 9.24 17.99
CA TYR A 149 -8.59 8.52 18.56
C TYR A 149 -8.76 8.31 20.06
N PRO A 150 -8.24 7.20 20.61
CA PRO A 150 -8.37 6.89 22.03
C PRO A 150 -7.48 7.78 22.92
N SER A 151 -6.30 8.16 22.46
CA SER A 151 -5.33 8.92 23.28
C SER A 151 -4.78 10.14 22.55
N GLU A 152 -4.16 9.95 21.38
CA GLU A 152 -3.49 11.03 20.65
C GLU A 152 -3.91 11.06 19.17
N PRO A 153 -3.92 12.24 18.51
CA PRO A 153 -4.31 12.35 17.10
C PRO A 153 -3.55 11.40 16.16
N TYR A 154 -2.30 11.08 16.50
CA TYR A 154 -1.49 10.18 15.70
C TYR A 154 -1.95 8.72 15.79
N ASP A 155 -2.68 8.31 16.83
CA ASP A 155 -3.27 6.97 16.93
C ASP A 155 -4.26 6.72 15.78
N ALA A 156 -5.10 7.71 15.45
CA ALA A 156 -6.04 7.61 14.33
C ALA A 156 -5.31 7.41 13.00
N LEU A 157 -4.19 8.11 12.81
CA LEU A 157 -3.41 8.00 11.58
C LEU A 157 -2.61 6.70 11.51
N LEU A 158 -2.16 6.16 12.64
CA LEU A 158 -1.50 4.86 12.70
C LEU A 158 -2.47 3.71 12.42
N ASP A 159 -3.68 3.76 12.98
CA ASP A 159 -4.71 2.74 12.82
C ASP A 159 -5.12 2.53 11.35
N GLU A 160 -5.03 3.58 10.52
CA GLU A 160 -5.26 3.47 9.07
C GLU A 160 -4.24 2.57 8.35
N TYR A 161 -3.02 2.44 8.88
CA TYR A 161 -1.94 1.66 8.26
C TYR A 161 -1.65 0.34 9.00
N GLU A 162 -1.96 0.26 10.28
CA GLU A 162 -1.75 -0.92 11.11
C GLU A 162 -2.91 -1.00 12.12
N PRO A 163 -3.99 -1.74 11.80
CA PRO A 163 -5.19 -1.77 12.62
C PRO A 163 -4.92 -2.16 14.08
N GLY A 164 -5.33 -1.28 15.00
CA GLY A 164 -5.23 -1.45 16.44
C GLY A 164 -3.93 -0.94 17.09
N ILE A 165 -2.90 -0.58 16.31
CA ILE A 165 -1.66 -0.06 16.89
C ILE A 165 -1.85 1.37 17.41
N ARG A 166 -1.15 1.71 18.50
CA ARG A 166 -1.15 3.05 19.06
C ARG A 166 0.24 3.66 19.08
N THR A 167 0.29 4.97 19.24
CA THR A 167 1.54 5.74 19.40
C THR A 167 2.39 5.19 20.54
N ALA A 168 1.75 4.79 21.65
CA ALA A 168 2.44 4.19 22.79
C ALA A 168 3.08 2.83 22.48
N ASP A 169 2.46 2.00 21.65
CA ASP A 169 3.00 0.69 21.24
C ASP A 169 4.24 0.89 20.37
N VAL A 170 4.17 1.82 19.41
CA VAL A 170 5.30 2.22 18.56
C VAL A 170 6.45 2.77 19.42
N ALA A 171 6.15 3.65 20.37
CA ALA A 171 7.16 4.20 21.28
C ALA A 171 7.86 3.09 22.10
N ALA A 172 7.11 2.14 22.63
CA ALA A 172 7.67 1.01 23.39
C ALA A 172 8.62 0.15 22.54
N ILE A 173 8.28 -0.13 21.29
CA ILE A 173 9.16 -0.85 20.35
C ILE A 173 10.46 -0.06 20.14
N PHE A 174 10.39 1.25 19.90
CA PHE A 174 11.57 2.08 19.71
C PHE A 174 12.43 2.18 20.97
N ASP A 175 11.82 2.32 22.15
CA ASP A 175 12.54 2.38 23.42
C ASP A 175 13.31 1.08 23.71
N GLN A 176 12.79 -0.07 23.27
CA GLN A 176 13.47 -1.34 23.36
C GLN A 176 14.61 -1.49 22.34
N LEU A 177 14.37 -1.14 21.06
CA LEU A 177 15.33 -1.40 19.97
C LEU A 177 16.45 -0.36 19.89
N LYS A 178 16.14 0.92 20.15
CA LYS A 178 17.06 2.04 19.93
C LYS A 178 18.37 1.92 20.71
N PRO A 179 18.40 1.56 22.01
CA PRO A 179 19.66 1.45 22.75
C PRO A 179 20.62 0.43 22.12
N ALA A 180 20.11 -0.75 21.76
CA ALA A 180 20.90 -1.83 21.16
C ALA A 180 21.42 -1.44 19.75
N LEU A 181 20.57 -0.84 18.91
CA LEU A 181 20.97 -0.40 17.57
C LEU A 181 22.00 0.73 17.61
N VAL A 182 21.88 1.65 18.58
CA VAL A 182 22.87 2.72 18.80
C VAL A 182 24.21 2.13 19.23
N GLU A 183 24.22 1.14 20.13
CA GLU A 183 25.45 0.46 20.55
C GLU A 183 26.13 -0.24 19.36
N ILE A 184 25.39 -1.08 18.63
CA ILE A 184 25.91 -1.80 17.45
C ILE A 184 26.50 -0.80 16.45
N THR A 185 25.81 0.31 16.20
CA THR A 185 26.29 1.36 15.28
C THR A 185 27.56 2.03 15.79
N ARG A 186 27.64 2.30 17.10
CA ARG A 186 28.83 2.90 17.73
C ARG A 186 30.02 1.96 17.65
N GLU A 187 29.86 0.69 18.02
CA GLU A 187 30.90 -0.33 17.97
C GLU A 187 31.44 -0.50 16.54
N ARG A 188 30.56 -0.58 15.54
CA ARG A 188 30.97 -0.71 14.13
C ARG A 188 31.62 0.56 13.57
N SER A 189 31.18 1.73 14.03
CA SER A 189 31.78 3.00 13.60
C SER A 189 33.16 3.24 14.22
N ALA A 190 33.38 2.78 15.46
CA ALA A 190 34.68 2.85 16.14
C ALA A 190 35.66 1.81 15.58
N ASN A 191 35.19 0.60 15.31
CA ASN A 191 35.97 -0.48 14.72
C ASN A 191 35.79 -0.47 13.20
N ARG A 192 36.30 0.57 12.52
CA ARG A 192 36.41 0.63 11.04
C ARG A 192 37.41 -0.40 10.51
N THR A 193 37.22 -1.68 10.80
CA THR A 193 37.64 -2.71 9.86
C THR A 193 36.82 -2.44 8.61
N ILE A 194 37.47 -1.92 7.57
CA ILE A 194 36.89 -1.77 6.24
C ILE A 194 36.26 -3.13 5.92
N GLY A 195 34.93 -3.21 5.91
CA GLY A 195 34.23 -4.40 5.49
C GLY A 195 34.74 -4.81 4.10
N PRO A 196 34.62 -6.08 3.69
CA PRO A 196 35.06 -6.49 2.36
C PRO A 196 34.52 -5.50 1.32
N SER A 197 35.41 -5.05 0.42
CA SER A 197 35.05 -4.14 -0.67
C SER A 197 33.78 -4.65 -1.34
N ASN A 198 32.88 -3.75 -1.73
CA ASN A 198 31.68 -4.10 -2.48
C ASN A 198 32.02 -5.19 -3.51
N PRO A 199 31.51 -6.43 -3.37
CA PRO A 199 31.89 -7.53 -4.25
C PRO A 199 31.38 -7.32 -5.68
N PHE A 200 30.47 -6.37 -5.87
CA PHE A 200 29.87 -6.00 -7.14
C PHE A 200 30.68 -4.89 -7.84
N SER A 201 31.96 -5.15 -8.13
CA SER A 201 32.77 -4.28 -8.97
C SER A 201 32.61 -4.65 -10.44
N GLY A 202 32.15 -3.71 -11.28
CA GLY A 202 32.04 -3.91 -12.73
C GLY A 202 30.78 -3.31 -13.34
N VAL A 203 30.52 -3.67 -14.60
CA VAL A 203 29.29 -3.35 -15.33
C VAL A 203 28.52 -4.65 -15.49
N PHE A 204 27.28 -4.66 -15.02
CA PHE A 204 26.37 -5.78 -15.06
C PHE A 204 25.20 -5.41 -15.95
N PRO A 205 25.16 -5.85 -17.23
CA PRO A 205 24.12 -5.45 -18.16
C PRO A 205 22.72 -5.69 -17.59
N ALA A 206 21.81 -4.73 -17.76
CA ALA A 206 20.46 -4.81 -17.21
C ALA A 206 19.72 -6.09 -17.62
N ALA A 207 19.93 -6.56 -18.86
CA ALA A 207 19.33 -7.80 -19.35
C ALA A 207 19.80 -9.05 -18.58
N ASP A 208 21.06 -9.07 -18.14
CA ASP A 208 21.61 -10.19 -17.38
C ASP A 208 21.24 -10.11 -15.90
N GLN A 209 21.14 -8.90 -15.35
CA GLN A 209 20.51 -8.69 -14.04
C GLN A 209 19.07 -9.20 -14.05
N HIS A 210 18.27 -8.86 -15.06
CA HIS A 210 16.88 -9.28 -15.16
C HIS A 210 16.75 -10.82 -15.23
N LYS A 211 17.60 -11.49 -16.01
CA LYS A 211 17.64 -12.97 -16.04
C LYS A 211 17.98 -13.55 -14.67
N LEU A 212 18.93 -12.94 -13.96
CA LEU A 212 19.30 -13.39 -12.61
C LEU A 212 18.15 -13.19 -11.63
N THR A 213 17.54 -12.00 -11.61
CA THR A 213 16.47 -11.69 -10.67
C THR A 213 15.27 -12.59 -10.88
N LEU A 214 14.85 -12.84 -12.13
CA LEU A 214 13.79 -13.80 -12.46
C LEU A 214 14.06 -15.20 -11.90
N ARG A 215 15.29 -15.71 -12.07
CA ARG A 215 15.68 -17.01 -11.52
C ARG A 215 15.65 -17.03 -9.99
N VAL A 216 16.04 -15.94 -9.35
CA VAL A 216 16.05 -15.82 -7.89
C VAL A 216 14.64 -15.76 -7.33
N VAL A 217 13.77 -14.93 -7.90
CA VAL A 217 12.38 -14.80 -7.42
C VAL A 217 11.61 -16.10 -7.65
N GLU A 218 11.81 -16.78 -8.77
CA GLU A 218 11.24 -18.11 -9.03
C GLU A 218 11.75 -19.14 -8.01
N ALA A 219 13.05 -19.12 -7.70
CA ALA A 219 13.64 -20.06 -6.73
C ALA A 219 13.14 -19.88 -5.28
N ILE A 220 12.72 -18.67 -4.89
CA ILE A 220 12.08 -18.42 -3.59
C ILE A 220 10.57 -18.71 -3.60
N GLY A 221 10.00 -19.10 -4.75
CA GLY A 221 8.63 -19.58 -4.89
C GLY A 221 7.66 -18.62 -5.58
N TYR A 222 8.11 -17.47 -6.09
CA TYR A 222 7.24 -16.56 -6.83
C TYR A 222 6.79 -17.21 -8.13
N ASP A 223 5.48 -17.37 -8.30
CA ASP A 223 4.90 -18.05 -9.45
C ASP A 223 4.80 -17.08 -10.64
N LEU A 224 5.75 -17.22 -11.58
CA LEU A 224 5.82 -16.42 -12.80
C LEU A 224 4.69 -16.71 -13.81
N SER A 225 3.87 -17.75 -13.61
CA SER A 225 2.65 -17.95 -14.40
C SER A 225 1.48 -17.09 -13.91
N ARG A 226 1.58 -16.59 -12.66
CA ARG A 226 0.58 -15.79 -11.95
C ARG A 226 1.12 -14.40 -11.58
N GLY A 227 2.12 -13.95 -12.32
CA GLY A 227 2.82 -12.72 -12.06
C GLY A 227 3.86 -12.41 -13.12
N ARG A 228 4.54 -11.28 -12.94
CA ARG A 228 5.65 -10.85 -13.79
C ARG A 228 6.55 -9.88 -13.05
N GLN A 229 7.76 -9.67 -13.58
CA GLN A 229 8.70 -8.67 -13.12
C GLN A 229 8.95 -7.64 -14.21
N ASP A 230 8.80 -6.36 -13.87
CA ASP A 230 8.99 -5.25 -14.81
C ASP A 230 9.91 -4.16 -14.24
N THR A 231 10.28 -3.18 -15.07
CA THR A 231 11.13 -2.06 -14.64
C THR A 231 10.28 -0.85 -14.25
N SER A 232 10.62 -0.23 -13.12
CA SER A 232 10.03 1.02 -12.66
C SER A 232 11.09 1.94 -12.03
N ALA A 233 10.73 3.19 -11.74
CA ALA A 233 11.63 4.13 -11.07
C ALA A 233 11.91 3.76 -9.60
N HIS A 234 10.91 3.20 -8.93
CA HIS A 234 10.97 2.72 -7.54
C HIS A 234 10.30 1.34 -7.49
N PRO A 235 10.97 0.29 -6.99
CA PRO A 235 10.38 -1.04 -6.84
C PRO A 235 9.07 -1.01 -6.02
N PHE A 236 8.13 -1.86 -6.42
CA PHE A 236 6.85 -2.08 -5.74
C PHE A 236 6.22 -3.40 -6.20
N THR A 237 5.28 -3.90 -5.39
CA THR A 237 4.37 -5.01 -5.70
C THR A 237 2.94 -4.50 -5.89
N THR A 238 2.18 -5.12 -6.79
CA THR A 238 0.76 -4.85 -6.97
C THR A 238 -0.02 -6.16 -7.10
N ASN A 239 -1.05 -6.31 -6.30
CA ASN A 239 -2.02 -7.41 -6.39
C ASN A 239 -3.25 -6.98 -7.20
N PHE A 240 -3.52 -7.66 -8.32
CA PHE A 240 -4.79 -7.56 -9.06
C PHE A 240 -5.76 -8.69 -8.67
N SER A 241 -5.20 -9.87 -8.49
CA SER A 241 -5.79 -11.03 -7.82
C SER A 241 -4.64 -11.93 -7.37
N ARG A 242 -4.94 -12.97 -6.59
CA ARG A 242 -3.96 -14.02 -6.25
C ARG A 242 -3.29 -14.68 -7.47
N ASP A 243 -3.90 -14.57 -8.65
CA ASP A 243 -3.41 -15.15 -9.91
C ASP A 243 -2.81 -14.10 -10.88
N ASP A 244 -2.78 -12.82 -10.49
CA ASP A 244 -2.05 -11.75 -11.16
C ASP A 244 -1.48 -10.79 -10.11
N VAL A 245 -0.29 -11.14 -9.62
CA VAL A 245 0.50 -10.32 -8.69
C VAL A 245 1.78 -9.92 -9.39
N ARG A 246 2.07 -8.63 -9.52
CA ARG A 246 3.20 -8.13 -10.29
C ARG A 246 4.20 -7.43 -9.40
N ILE A 247 5.47 -7.59 -9.71
CA ILE A 247 6.57 -6.93 -9.01
C ILE A 247 7.34 -6.04 -9.99
N THR A 248 7.97 -5.00 -9.47
CA THR A 248 8.89 -4.18 -10.26
C THR A 248 10.26 -4.10 -9.60
N THR A 249 11.27 -3.80 -10.40
CA THR A 249 12.62 -3.52 -9.90
C THR A 249 13.24 -2.40 -10.74
N ARG A 250 14.42 -1.92 -10.33
CA ARG A 250 15.21 -0.97 -11.13
C ARG A 250 16.58 -1.55 -11.39
N PHE A 251 16.94 -1.64 -12.66
CA PHE A 251 18.26 -2.09 -13.07
C PHE A 251 19.23 -0.91 -13.16
N ASP A 252 20.33 -1.00 -12.42
CA ASP A 252 21.46 -0.08 -12.49
C ASP A 252 22.70 -0.94 -12.77
N GLU A 253 23.34 -0.72 -13.92
CA GLU A 253 24.45 -1.56 -14.38
C GLU A 253 25.66 -1.52 -13.44
N SER A 254 25.74 -0.55 -12.54
CA SER A 254 26.78 -0.44 -11.52
C SER A 254 26.37 -1.01 -10.15
N ARG A 255 25.09 -1.38 -9.97
CA ARG A 255 24.49 -1.79 -8.69
C ARG A 255 23.59 -3.02 -8.85
N PRO A 256 24.14 -4.20 -9.20
CA PRO A 256 23.35 -5.42 -9.31
C PRO A 256 22.78 -5.88 -7.96
N ASP A 257 23.39 -5.47 -6.84
CA ASP A 257 22.89 -5.68 -5.48
C ASP A 257 21.51 -5.05 -5.30
N TYR A 258 21.32 -3.85 -5.83
CA TYR A 258 20.06 -3.14 -5.72
C TYR A 258 18.95 -3.95 -6.39
N ALA A 259 19.11 -4.29 -7.67
CA ALA A 259 18.12 -5.04 -8.42
C ALA A 259 17.84 -6.41 -7.78
N LEU A 260 18.88 -7.09 -7.29
CA LEU A 260 18.74 -8.38 -6.61
C LEU A 260 17.89 -8.28 -5.35
N TYR A 261 18.27 -7.41 -4.41
CA TYR A 261 17.60 -7.31 -3.12
C TYR A 261 16.20 -6.69 -3.23
N SER A 262 15.99 -5.72 -4.13
CA SER A 262 14.64 -5.19 -4.38
C SER A 262 13.74 -6.25 -4.99
N SER A 263 14.23 -7.06 -5.94
CA SER A 263 13.44 -8.15 -6.52
C SER A 263 13.03 -9.16 -5.45
N MET A 264 13.94 -9.52 -4.55
CA MET A 264 13.65 -10.42 -3.43
C MET A 264 12.65 -9.80 -2.44
N HIS A 265 12.78 -8.51 -2.15
CA HIS A 265 11.85 -7.79 -1.28
C HIS A 265 10.43 -7.78 -1.86
N GLU A 266 10.28 -7.33 -3.10
CA GLU A 266 8.97 -7.27 -3.77
C GLU A 266 8.38 -8.67 -3.97
N ALA A 267 9.19 -9.68 -4.28
CA ALA A 267 8.74 -11.06 -4.35
C ALA A 267 8.27 -11.60 -2.99
N GLY A 268 8.84 -11.12 -1.87
CA GLY A 268 8.32 -11.43 -0.54
C GLY A 268 6.88 -10.96 -0.35
N HIS A 269 6.57 -9.72 -0.75
CA HIS A 269 5.18 -9.23 -0.80
C HIS A 269 4.33 -10.06 -1.75
N ALA A 270 4.86 -10.38 -2.94
CA ALA A 270 4.10 -11.12 -3.93
C ALA A 270 3.78 -12.56 -3.49
N LEU A 271 4.67 -13.20 -2.74
CA LEU A 271 4.44 -14.52 -2.14
C LEU A 271 3.30 -14.49 -1.12
N TYR A 272 3.20 -13.41 -0.33
CA TYR A 272 2.08 -13.22 0.57
C TYR A 272 0.77 -13.15 -0.21
N GLU A 273 0.69 -12.29 -1.22
CA GLU A 273 -0.51 -12.10 -2.05
C GLU A 273 -0.90 -13.35 -2.85
N GLN A 274 0.07 -14.04 -3.48
CA GLN A 274 -0.18 -15.30 -4.21
C GLN A 274 -0.56 -16.46 -3.28
N GLY A 275 -0.24 -16.33 -1.98
CA GLY A 275 -0.54 -17.29 -0.92
C GLY A 275 -1.93 -17.13 -0.31
N ILE A 276 -2.64 -16.03 -0.59
CA ILE A 276 -4.00 -15.81 -0.08
C ILE A 276 -4.95 -16.89 -0.64
N PRO A 277 -5.79 -17.52 0.21
CA PRO A 277 -6.82 -18.46 -0.22
C PRO A 277 -7.78 -17.84 -1.23
N GLN A 278 -8.08 -18.56 -2.31
CA GLN A 278 -8.95 -18.10 -3.40
C GLN A 278 -10.37 -17.74 -2.93
N GLU A 279 -10.85 -18.38 -1.87
CA GLU A 279 -12.17 -18.08 -1.31
C GLU A 279 -12.30 -16.69 -0.68
N TYR A 280 -11.17 -16.01 -0.41
CA TYR A 280 -11.12 -14.65 0.14
C TYR A 280 -10.97 -13.57 -0.94
N ASP A 281 -10.83 -13.95 -2.22
CA ASP A 281 -10.70 -12.99 -3.32
C ASP A 281 -11.87 -11.99 -3.33
N ASN A 282 -11.54 -10.69 -3.47
CA ASN A 282 -12.51 -9.57 -3.47
C ASN A 282 -13.34 -9.44 -2.19
N THR A 283 -12.83 -9.96 -1.07
CA THR A 283 -13.39 -9.75 0.27
C THR A 283 -12.39 -9.01 1.16
N PRO A 284 -12.83 -8.34 2.23
CA PRO A 284 -11.94 -7.76 3.24
C PRO A 284 -11.00 -8.74 3.95
N LEU A 285 -11.09 -10.06 3.70
CA LEU A 285 -10.16 -11.06 4.24
C LEU A 285 -8.96 -11.34 3.33
N GLY A 286 -9.06 -10.98 2.04
CA GLY A 286 -8.01 -11.19 1.03
C GLY A 286 -7.74 -9.95 0.19
N ALA A 287 -8.14 -8.79 0.70
CA ALA A 287 -8.01 -7.49 0.03
C ALA A 287 -6.67 -6.83 0.34
#